data_AF-A0A1D7QFM0-F1
#
_entry.id   AF-A0A1D7QFM0-F1
#
_cell.length_a   1.000
_cell.length_b   1.000
_cell.length_c   1.000
_cell.angle_alpha   90.00
_cell.angle_beta   90.00
_cell.angle_gamma   90.00
#
_symmetry.space_group_name_H-M   'P 1'
#
loop_
_entity.id
_entity.type
_entity.pdbx_description
1 polymer ?
#
loop_
_entity_poly.entity_id
_entity_poly.type
_entity_poly.pdbx_seq_one_letter_code
_entity_poly.pdbx_strand_id
1 'polypeptide(L)'
;MTNRLQLLLALLITVLTFSANQTLAQDIAIDIDGKNFKSFQAMEKKLKSALFQSKWDVIIPGGMAIPVTYRRVQQGIPDLLVTYTFSEKDSTIKSIEYEWDMLNFEKERKAQSLTLQKAMIKKYMTLLDLCTKKLGAGSQEGDLSDLSKIDQPHGLDRSDRWNPNDTTDVYLYSVFSNTKRKQGDATYEPTNRIRLLINRTPKNTTPKLDPQDIKAAQKTFDQFIVAARAGEIESARKELSETIRSYLTEAFFGELKGMIKPEAFRIWTKGMTTINNGSSYLMIEFAHINTPNPPNEILRVLFDKDHLIIGIQPLVRKEKSN
;
A
#
# COMPACT_ATOMS: atom_id res chain seq x y z
N MET A 1 -22.39 54.89 28.71
CA MET A 1 -22.88 53.57 28.24
C MET A 1 -22.17 53.06 26.97
N THR A 2 -21.39 53.89 26.27
CA THR A 2 -20.76 53.59 24.97
C THR A 2 -19.60 52.57 25.01
N ASN A 3 -18.85 52.47 26.12
CA ASN A 3 -17.67 51.57 26.20
C ASN A 3 -18.02 50.08 26.34
N ARG A 4 -19.17 49.71 26.93
CA ARG A 4 -19.53 48.30 27.11
C ARG A 4 -20.02 47.64 25.82
N LEU A 5 -20.71 48.40 24.97
CA LEU A 5 -21.20 47.91 23.69
C LEU A 5 -20.04 47.66 22.70
N GLN A 6 -19.03 48.53 22.70
CA GLN A 6 -17.83 48.36 21.87
C GLN A 6 -16.99 47.15 22.30
N LEU A 7 -16.85 46.90 23.61
CA LEU A 7 -16.15 45.72 24.13
C LEU A 7 -16.87 44.41 23.81
N LEU A 8 -18.22 44.39 23.91
CA LEU A 8 -19.03 43.23 23.51
C LEU A 8 -18.96 42.97 22.01
N LEU A 9 -18.96 44.01 21.17
CA LEU A 9 -18.83 43.87 19.72
C LEU A 9 -17.44 43.34 19.33
N ALA A 10 -16.38 43.83 19.96
CA ALA A 10 -15.02 43.34 19.74
C ALA A 10 -14.88 41.87 20.16
N LEU A 11 -15.46 41.46 21.30
CA LEU A 11 -15.43 40.07 21.75
C LEU A 11 -16.20 39.15 20.77
N LEU A 12 -17.34 39.59 20.26
CA LEU A 12 -18.16 38.82 19.31
C LEU A 12 -17.43 38.63 17.96
N ILE A 13 -16.76 39.66 17.46
CA ILE A 13 -15.95 39.59 16.21
C ILE A 13 -14.74 38.67 16.40
N THR A 14 -14.13 38.66 17.59
CA THR A 14 -13.00 37.77 17.89
C THR A 14 -13.43 36.31 18.00
N VAL A 15 -14.62 36.04 18.57
CA VAL A 15 -15.19 34.68 18.66
C VAL A 15 -15.66 34.16 17.28
N LEU A 16 -16.22 35.03 16.44
CA LEU A 16 -16.64 34.70 15.07
C LEU A 16 -15.47 34.47 14.11
N THR A 17 -14.33 35.14 14.29
CA THR A 17 -13.14 34.94 13.44
C THR A 17 -12.32 33.71 13.84
N PHE A 18 -12.41 33.26 15.09
CA PHE A 18 -11.80 32.00 15.55
C PHE A 18 -12.60 30.75 15.19
N SER A 19 -13.90 30.86 14.94
CA SER A 19 -14.75 29.71 14.56
C SER A 19 -14.90 29.52 13.05
N ALA A 20 -14.44 30.48 12.22
CA ALA A 20 -14.56 30.41 10.76
C ALA A 20 -13.35 29.80 10.02
N ASN A 21 -12.27 29.40 10.70
CA ASN A 21 -11.00 29.02 10.04
C ASN A 21 -10.47 27.62 10.39
N GLN A 22 -11.31 26.62 10.64
CA GLN A 22 -10.85 25.23 10.76
C GLN A 22 -11.72 24.19 10.03
N THR A 23 -12.45 24.59 8.99
CA THR A 23 -12.65 23.65 7.86
C THR A 23 -11.34 23.62 7.07
N LEU A 24 -10.31 22.99 7.63
CA LEU A 24 -9.26 22.38 6.83
C LEU A 24 -9.98 21.32 5.98
N ALA A 25 -10.56 21.77 4.87
CA ALA A 25 -10.99 20.88 3.81
C ALA A 25 -9.75 20.08 3.48
N GLN A 26 -9.72 18.84 3.95
CA GLN A 26 -8.66 17.93 3.58
C GLN A 26 -8.88 17.69 2.10
N ASP A 27 -8.06 18.34 1.28
CA ASP A 27 -8.09 18.17 -0.16
C ASP A 27 -7.67 16.71 -0.43
N ILE A 28 -8.66 15.82 -0.52
CA ILE A 28 -8.53 14.43 -0.96
C ILE A 28 -8.86 14.43 -2.44
N ALA A 29 -7.84 14.24 -3.26
CA ALA A 29 -7.98 14.10 -4.68
C ALA A 29 -8.42 12.68 -5.03
N ILE A 30 -9.58 12.58 -5.67
CA ILE A 30 -10.18 11.33 -6.14
C ILE A 30 -10.01 11.18 -7.66
N ASP A 31 -9.92 12.29 -8.39
CA ASP A 31 -9.64 12.30 -9.82
C ASP A 31 -8.13 12.35 -10.06
N ILE A 32 -7.60 11.29 -10.68
CA ILE A 32 -6.19 11.17 -11.07
C ILE A 32 -6.01 11.10 -12.59
N ASP A 33 -7.10 11.15 -13.35
CA ASP A 33 -7.04 10.96 -14.79
C ASP A 33 -6.36 12.15 -15.48
N GLY A 34 -5.36 11.84 -16.29
CA GLY A 34 -4.51 12.83 -16.96
C GLY A 34 -3.69 13.74 -16.02
N LYS A 35 -3.66 13.47 -14.71
CA LYS A 35 -2.93 14.31 -13.75
C LYS A 35 -1.47 13.91 -13.66
N ASN A 36 -0.61 14.92 -13.51
CA ASN A 36 0.83 14.76 -13.33
C ASN A 36 1.20 14.96 -11.85
N PHE A 37 2.21 14.24 -11.37
CA PHE A 37 2.73 14.36 -10.01
C PHE A 37 3.02 15.81 -9.57
N LYS A 38 3.48 16.68 -10.47
CA LYS A 38 3.74 18.09 -10.18
C LYS A 38 2.52 18.85 -9.63
N SER A 39 1.29 18.52 -10.08
CA SER A 39 0.09 19.14 -9.52
C SER A 39 -0.16 18.71 -8.09
N PHE A 40 0.18 17.47 -7.75
CA PHE A 40 0.05 16.94 -6.39
C PHE A 40 1.15 17.49 -5.48
N GLN A 41 2.38 17.66 -5.96
CA GLN A 41 3.42 18.36 -5.20
C GLN A 41 2.99 19.78 -4.80
N ALA A 42 2.36 20.52 -5.74
CA ALA A 42 1.84 21.86 -5.45
C ALA A 42 0.69 21.82 -4.41
N MET A 43 -0.20 20.84 -4.52
CA MET A 43 -1.26 20.59 -3.54
C MET A 43 -0.68 20.31 -2.15
N GLU A 44 0.30 19.42 -2.04
CA GLU A 44 0.93 19.07 -0.76
C GLU A 44 1.68 20.25 -0.14
N LYS A 45 2.33 21.08 -0.95
CA LYS A 45 2.94 22.33 -0.49
C LYS A 45 1.90 23.30 0.09
N LYS A 46 0.73 23.44 -0.56
CA LYS A 46 -0.38 24.28 -0.08
C LYS A 46 -0.93 23.75 1.25
N LEU A 47 -0.99 22.43 1.41
CA LEU A 47 -1.46 21.75 2.62
C LEU A 47 -0.39 21.71 3.74
N LYS A 48 0.82 22.23 3.49
CA LYS A 48 1.95 22.22 4.42
C LYS A 48 2.34 20.80 4.87
N SER A 49 2.18 19.83 3.98
CA SER A 49 2.54 18.44 4.24
C SER A 49 4.05 18.27 4.27
N ALA A 50 4.55 17.38 5.13
CA ALA A 50 5.97 17.07 5.23
C ALA A 50 6.30 15.82 4.40
N LEU A 51 7.46 15.77 3.75
CA LEU A 51 7.93 14.53 3.13
C LEU A 51 8.15 13.46 4.20
N PHE A 52 7.74 12.23 3.90
CA PHE A 52 7.85 11.08 4.79
C PHE A 52 8.63 9.96 4.08
N GLN A 53 9.76 9.56 4.66
CA GLN A 53 10.51 8.40 4.20
C GLN A 53 10.28 7.25 5.18
N SER A 54 9.57 6.23 4.70
CA SER A 54 9.44 4.95 5.38
C SER A 54 10.82 4.26 5.45
N LYS A 55 11.09 3.56 6.56
CA LYS A 55 12.31 2.74 6.71
C LYS A 55 12.21 1.37 6.01
N TRP A 56 11.05 1.05 5.43
CA TRP A 56 10.76 -0.25 4.81
C TRP A 56 10.89 -0.20 3.29
N ASP A 57 11.37 -1.31 2.74
CA ASP A 57 11.76 -1.50 1.35
C ASP A 57 10.66 -1.13 0.36
N VAL A 58 10.94 -0.14 -0.48
CA VAL A 58 10.06 0.27 -1.56
C VAL A 58 10.36 -0.66 -2.75
N ILE A 59 9.42 -1.55 -3.08
CA ILE A 59 9.45 -2.25 -4.37
C ILE A 59 9.11 -1.22 -5.44
N ILE A 60 10.08 -0.88 -6.29
CA ILE A 60 9.92 0.06 -7.42
C ILE A 60 9.59 -0.77 -8.68
N PRO A 61 8.36 -0.71 -9.19
CA PRO A 61 7.97 -1.45 -10.39
C PRO A 61 8.55 -0.78 -11.65
N GLY A 62 8.65 -1.55 -12.74
CA GLY A 62 9.26 -1.11 -13.99
C GLY A 62 8.65 0.12 -14.62
N GLY A 63 9.48 1.10 -14.99
CA GLY A 63 9.07 2.35 -15.63
C GLY A 63 8.39 3.39 -14.72
N MET A 64 8.45 3.17 -13.40
CA MET A 64 7.85 4.04 -12.39
C MET A 64 8.92 4.75 -11.58
N ALA A 65 8.66 5.99 -11.19
CA ALA A 65 9.49 6.69 -10.23
C ALA A 65 9.31 6.09 -8.82
N ILE A 66 10.29 6.32 -7.95
CA ILE A 66 10.17 5.99 -6.52
C ILE A 66 8.91 6.67 -5.97
N PRO A 67 7.94 5.91 -5.39
CA PRO A 67 6.79 6.49 -4.73
C PRO A 67 7.18 7.59 -3.74
N VAL A 68 6.46 8.70 -3.77
CA VAL A 68 6.69 9.82 -2.87
C VAL A 68 5.57 9.87 -1.84
N THR A 69 5.94 9.77 -0.57
CA THR A 69 4.99 9.83 0.55
C THR A 69 5.08 11.16 1.28
N TYR A 70 3.93 11.74 1.58
CA TYR A 70 3.77 12.93 2.43
C TYR A 70 3.00 12.57 3.70
N ARG A 71 3.36 13.22 4.81
CA ARG A 71 2.64 13.18 6.08
C ARG A 71 1.84 14.47 6.25
N ARG A 72 0.54 14.35 6.53
CA ARG A 72 -0.34 15.46 6.91
C ARG A 72 -0.75 15.29 8.37
N VAL A 73 -0.46 16.30 9.20
CA VAL A 73 -0.80 16.28 10.63
C VAL A 73 -2.32 16.26 10.81
N GLN A 74 -2.82 15.45 11.74
CA GLN A 74 -4.23 15.29 12.07
C GLN A 74 -4.47 15.47 13.56
N GLN A 75 -5.65 15.97 13.92
CA GLN A 75 -6.06 16.11 15.32
C GLN A 75 -7.04 14.99 15.69
N GLY A 76 -6.75 14.28 16.77
CA GLY A 76 -7.66 13.27 17.35
C GLY A 76 -7.74 11.93 16.62
N ILE A 77 -7.00 11.76 15.52
CA ILE A 77 -6.81 10.51 14.77
C ILE A 77 -5.34 10.42 14.31
N PRO A 78 -4.82 9.27 13.84
CA PRO A 78 -3.45 9.20 13.33
C PRO A 78 -3.23 10.19 12.19
N ASP A 79 -1.99 10.65 12.05
CA ASP A 79 -1.60 11.46 10.89
C ASP A 79 -1.85 10.71 9.59
N LEU A 80 -2.20 11.45 8.54
CA LEU A 80 -2.45 10.89 7.23
C LEU A 80 -1.12 10.72 6.49
N LEU A 81 -0.84 9.52 6.00
CA LEU A 81 0.15 9.33 4.95
C LEU A 81 -0.52 9.34 3.57
N VAL A 82 0.06 10.11 2.65
CA VAL A 82 -0.38 10.18 1.24
C VAL A 82 0.77 9.72 0.37
N THR A 83 0.62 8.58 -0.29
CA THR A 83 1.64 8.01 -1.17
C THR A 83 1.21 8.19 -2.62
N TYR A 84 2.08 8.81 -3.41
CA TYR A 84 1.92 9.01 -4.84
C TYR A 84 2.79 8.05 -5.62
N THR A 85 2.19 7.31 -6.53
CA THR A 85 2.89 6.45 -7.48
C THR A 85 2.69 6.96 -8.89
N PHE A 86 3.78 7.21 -9.62
CA PHE A 86 3.75 7.88 -10.92
C PHE A 86 4.84 7.37 -11.87
N SER A 87 4.57 7.53 -13.16
CA SER A 87 5.48 7.11 -14.23
C SER A 87 6.74 7.96 -14.25
N GLU A 88 7.92 7.34 -14.41
CA GLU A 88 9.19 8.07 -14.50
C GLU A 88 9.27 8.90 -15.78
N LYS A 89 8.75 8.35 -16.88
CA LYS A 89 8.84 8.95 -18.23
C LYS A 89 8.12 10.29 -18.35
N ASP A 90 6.92 10.38 -17.77
CA ASP A 90 6.00 11.51 -18.00
C ASP A 90 5.38 12.06 -16.70
N SER A 91 5.77 11.52 -15.54
CA SER A 91 5.24 11.90 -14.22
C SER A 91 3.72 11.75 -14.09
N THR A 92 3.08 10.99 -14.98
CA THR A 92 1.64 10.73 -14.92
C THR A 92 1.31 9.91 -13.67
N ILE A 93 0.34 10.36 -12.86
CA ILE A 93 -0.13 9.60 -11.69
C ILE A 93 -0.77 8.29 -12.15
N LYS A 94 -0.39 7.23 -11.44
CA LYS A 94 -0.97 5.88 -11.57
C LYS A 94 -1.78 5.51 -10.36
N SER A 95 -1.34 5.87 -9.16
CA SER A 95 -2.16 5.71 -7.97
C SER A 95 -1.87 6.72 -6.88
N ILE A 96 -2.87 6.91 -6.02
CA ILE A 96 -2.76 7.62 -4.75
C ILE A 96 -3.30 6.71 -3.65
N GLU A 97 -2.51 6.55 -2.59
CA GLU A 97 -2.93 5.86 -1.37
C GLU A 97 -2.99 6.88 -0.23
N TYR A 98 -4.17 7.02 0.38
CA TYR A 98 -4.38 7.76 1.61
C TYR A 98 -4.55 6.76 2.76
N GLU A 99 -3.66 6.81 3.75
CA GLU A 99 -3.68 5.87 4.87
C GLU A 99 -3.70 6.58 6.22
N TRP A 100 -4.64 6.17 7.07
CA TRP A 100 -4.66 6.45 8.49
C TRP A 100 -4.39 5.14 9.24
N ASP A 101 -3.18 5.00 9.78
CA ASP A 101 -2.78 3.87 10.62
C ASP A 101 -1.82 4.35 11.71
N MET A 102 -2.08 3.95 12.95
CA MET A 102 -1.20 4.25 14.09
C MET A 102 0.20 3.65 13.90
N LEU A 103 0.32 2.51 13.20
CA LEU A 103 1.59 1.79 13.05
C LEU A 103 2.60 2.48 12.16
N ASN A 104 2.16 3.47 11.40
CA ASN A 104 3.08 4.34 10.67
C ASN A 104 3.92 5.21 11.62
N PHE A 105 3.48 5.36 12.87
CA PHE A 105 4.09 6.25 13.87
C PHE A 105 4.39 5.56 15.20
N GLU A 106 3.77 4.41 15.50
CA GLU A 106 3.98 3.63 16.70
C GLU A 106 4.79 2.34 16.42
N LYS A 107 5.62 1.93 17.39
CA LYS A 107 6.45 0.72 17.26
C LYS A 107 5.66 -0.59 17.42
N GLU A 108 4.53 -0.54 18.10
CA GLU A 108 3.78 -1.74 18.53
C GLU A 108 2.28 -1.60 18.28
N ARG A 109 1.62 -2.72 18.02
CA ARG A 109 0.15 -2.80 17.91
C ARG A 109 -0.45 -2.89 19.30
N LYS A 110 -1.27 -1.90 19.65
CA LYS A 110 -2.02 -1.86 20.91
C LYS A 110 -3.51 -1.61 20.67
N ALA A 111 -4.33 -2.06 21.62
CA ALA A 111 -5.74 -1.70 21.67
C ALA A 111 -5.91 -0.18 21.71
N GLN A 112 -6.92 0.32 21.00
CA GLN A 112 -7.22 1.73 20.89
C GLN A 112 -8.48 2.08 21.67
N SER A 113 -8.55 3.31 22.17
CA SER A 113 -9.72 3.78 22.91
C SER A 113 -10.96 3.84 22.01
N LEU A 114 -12.14 3.60 22.58
CA LEU A 114 -13.42 3.74 21.89
C LEU A 114 -13.61 5.16 21.31
N THR A 115 -13.09 6.19 21.99
CA THR A 115 -13.11 7.58 21.51
C THR A 115 -12.35 7.73 20.19
N LEU A 116 -11.14 7.18 20.10
CA LEU A 116 -10.34 7.21 18.87
C LEU A 116 -11.00 6.40 17.76
N GLN A 117 -11.56 5.23 18.07
CA GLN A 117 -12.25 4.39 17.10
C GLN A 117 -13.50 5.06 16.53
N LYS A 118 -14.31 5.71 17.37
CA LYS A 118 -15.44 6.53 16.90
C LYS A 118 -14.99 7.67 16.00
N ALA A 119 -13.86 8.33 16.32
CA ALA A 119 -13.30 9.38 15.49
C ALA A 119 -12.84 8.84 14.12
N MET A 120 -12.21 7.66 14.09
CA MET A 120 -11.83 6.96 12.86
C MET A 120 -13.06 6.52 12.05
N ILE A 121 -14.09 5.94 12.66
CA ILE A 121 -15.33 5.57 11.97
C ILE A 121 -15.99 6.82 11.36
N LYS A 122 -16.04 7.94 12.09
CA LYS A 122 -16.52 9.22 11.54
C LYS A 122 -15.68 9.68 10.35
N LYS A 123 -14.35 9.49 10.41
CA LYS A 123 -13.44 9.79 9.30
C LYS A 123 -13.76 8.92 8.07
N TYR A 124 -13.97 7.62 8.26
CA TYR A 124 -14.40 6.71 7.19
C TYR A 124 -15.69 7.20 6.54
N MET A 125 -16.73 7.50 7.33
CA MET A 125 -18.01 7.96 6.81
C MET A 125 -17.91 9.29 6.06
N THR A 126 -16.99 10.17 6.47
CA THR A 126 -16.72 11.43 5.75
C THR A 126 -16.08 11.16 4.38
N LEU A 127 -15.18 10.17 4.28
CA LEU A 127 -14.58 9.76 3.01
C LEU A 127 -15.61 9.07 2.12
N LEU A 128 -16.47 8.22 2.69
CA LEU A 128 -17.57 7.58 1.99
C LEU A 128 -18.53 8.61 1.36
N ASP A 129 -18.93 9.63 2.12
CA ASP A 129 -19.77 10.72 1.62
C ASP A 129 -19.06 11.48 0.48
N LEU A 130 -17.78 11.82 0.66
CA LEU A 130 -16.98 12.48 -0.37
C LEU A 130 -16.92 11.66 -1.67
N CYS A 131 -16.61 10.36 -1.57
CA CYS A 131 -16.54 9.46 -2.72
C CYS A 131 -17.92 9.31 -3.38
N THR A 132 -18.97 9.08 -2.59
CA THR A 132 -20.33 8.90 -3.09
C THR A 132 -20.83 10.14 -3.82
N LYS A 133 -20.57 11.32 -3.26
CA LYS A 133 -20.93 12.60 -3.88
C LYS A 133 -20.22 12.84 -5.21
N LYS A 134 -18.98 12.37 -5.37
CA LYS A 134 -18.19 12.56 -6.60
C LYS A 134 -18.39 11.47 -7.63
N LEU A 135 -18.59 10.22 -7.21
CA LEU A 135 -18.53 9.03 -8.07
C LEU A 135 -19.88 8.31 -8.19
N GLY A 136 -20.90 8.71 -7.45
CA GLY A 136 -22.18 7.99 -7.33
C GLY A 136 -22.12 6.87 -6.29
N ALA A 137 -23.15 6.02 -6.27
CA ALA A 137 -23.22 4.90 -5.33
C ALA A 137 -22.13 3.86 -5.62
N GLY A 138 -21.43 3.42 -4.58
CA GLY A 138 -20.45 2.34 -4.64
C GLY A 138 -21.05 0.99 -4.27
N SER A 139 -20.26 -0.06 -4.44
CA SER A 139 -20.55 -1.38 -3.87
C SER A 139 -20.00 -1.48 -2.45
N GLN A 140 -20.82 -1.92 -1.50
CA GLN A 140 -20.47 -2.02 -0.08
C GLN A 140 -20.30 -3.48 0.34
N GLU A 141 -19.28 -3.74 1.15
CA GLU A 141 -19.12 -4.97 1.93
C GLU A 141 -18.83 -4.62 3.39
N GLY A 142 -19.32 -5.45 4.33
CA GLY A 142 -19.15 -5.21 5.77
C GLY A 142 -20.02 -4.07 6.32
N ASP A 143 -19.79 -3.71 7.58
CA ASP A 143 -20.54 -2.71 8.31
C ASP A 143 -19.78 -2.17 9.54
N LEU A 144 -20.03 -0.92 9.91
CA LEU A 144 -19.40 -0.23 11.05
C LEU A 144 -20.40 0.17 12.15
N SER A 145 -21.66 -0.26 12.06
CA SER A 145 -22.72 0.21 12.98
C SER A 145 -22.64 -0.40 14.38
N ASP A 146 -22.19 -1.65 14.49
CA ASP A 146 -22.18 -2.40 15.76
C ASP A 146 -20.83 -2.31 16.48
N LEU A 147 -20.64 -1.23 17.23
CA LEU A 147 -19.41 -0.98 18.01
C LEU A 147 -19.07 -2.09 19.02
N SER A 148 -20.02 -2.96 19.39
CA SER A 148 -19.75 -4.07 20.31
C SER A 148 -18.80 -5.13 19.72
N LYS A 149 -18.63 -5.14 18.39
CA LYS A 149 -17.76 -6.08 17.67
C LYS A 149 -16.27 -5.72 17.73
N ILE A 150 -15.92 -4.49 18.12
CA ILE A 150 -14.53 -4.01 18.14
C ILE A 150 -13.61 -4.91 19.00
N ASP A 151 -14.12 -5.33 20.15
CA ASP A 151 -13.41 -6.19 21.11
C ASP A 151 -13.72 -7.68 20.89
N GLN A 152 -14.46 -8.02 19.81
CA GLN A 152 -14.78 -9.39 19.44
C GLN A 152 -13.77 -9.95 18.42
N PRO A 153 -13.75 -11.27 18.23
CA PRO A 153 -13.05 -11.89 17.11
C PRO A 153 -13.53 -11.26 15.78
N HIS A 154 -12.60 -10.97 14.86
CA HIS A 154 -12.82 -10.31 13.55
C HIS A 154 -13.00 -8.78 13.59
N GLY A 155 -13.39 -8.18 14.73
CA GLY A 155 -13.51 -6.73 14.83
C GLY A 155 -14.68 -6.16 14.01
N LEU A 156 -14.55 -4.89 13.64
CA LEU A 156 -15.39 -4.23 12.65
C LEU A 156 -14.60 -3.96 11.38
N ASP A 157 -15.19 -4.28 10.24
CA ASP A 157 -14.63 -3.97 8.94
C ASP A 157 -15.73 -3.54 7.97
N ARG A 158 -15.33 -2.66 7.05
CA ARG A 158 -16.17 -2.23 5.94
C ARG A 158 -15.28 -1.82 4.79
N SER A 159 -15.73 -2.12 3.59
CA SER A 159 -15.20 -1.53 2.38
C SER A 159 -16.28 -1.04 1.44
N ASP A 160 -15.93 -0.01 0.68
CA ASP A 160 -16.73 0.55 -0.39
C ASP A 160 -15.87 0.69 -1.65
N ARG A 161 -16.39 0.28 -2.80
CA ARG A 161 -15.66 0.31 -4.07
C ARG A 161 -16.45 1.01 -5.17
N TRP A 162 -15.76 1.84 -5.95
CA TRP A 162 -16.28 2.52 -7.13
C TRP A 162 -15.42 2.25 -8.35
N ASN A 163 -16.08 2.06 -9.49
CA ASN A 163 -15.46 2.01 -10.81
C ASN A 163 -16.12 3.09 -11.67
N PRO A 164 -15.76 4.37 -11.45
CA PRO A 164 -16.44 5.49 -12.12
C PRO A 164 -16.24 5.49 -13.65
N ASN A 165 -15.23 4.78 -14.14
CA ASN A 165 -14.97 4.52 -15.55
C ASN A 165 -14.04 3.31 -15.72
N ASP A 166 -13.77 2.90 -16.96
CA ASP A 166 -12.95 1.73 -17.31
C ASP A 166 -11.47 1.83 -16.92
N THR A 167 -11.03 3.01 -16.45
CA THR A 167 -9.61 3.31 -16.19
C THR A 167 -9.33 3.69 -14.75
N THR A 168 -10.35 3.77 -13.89
CA THR A 168 -10.19 4.21 -12.50
C THR A 168 -10.93 3.27 -11.56
N ASP A 169 -10.22 2.82 -10.54
CA ASP A 169 -10.73 2.02 -9.43
C ASP A 169 -10.50 2.79 -8.14
N VAL A 170 -11.56 2.98 -7.35
CA VAL A 170 -11.49 3.64 -6.05
C VAL A 170 -11.95 2.66 -4.99
N TYR A 171 -11.09 2.38 -4.02
CA TYR A 171 -11.35 1.43 -2.96
C TYR A 171 -11.12 2.09 -1.60
N LEU A 172 -12.18 2.19 -0.80
CA LEU A 172 -12.15 2.63 0.57
C LEU A 172 -12.29 1.40 1.47
N TYR A 173 -11.39 1.22 2.42
CA TYR A 173 -11.37 0.08 3.33
C TYR A 173 -11.08 0.54 4.75
N SER A 174 -11.69 -0.14 5.71
CA SER A 174 -11.37 0.02 7.13
C SER A 174 -11.43 -1.28 7.90
N VAL A 175 -10.64 -1.31 8.97
CA VAL A 175 -10.70 -2.35 10.00
C VAL A 175 -10.44 -1.72 11.36
N PHE A 176 -11.25 -2.09 12.35
CA PHE A 176 -11.17 -1.67 13.74
C PHE A 176 -11.29 -2.90 14.65
N SER A 177 -10.17 -3.30 15.25
CA SER A 177 -10.11 -4.41 16.19
C SER A 177 -9.11 -4.12 17.30
N ASN A 178 -9.53 -4.37 18.54
CA ASN A 178 -8.66 -4.36 19.72
C ASN A 178 -8.20 -5.75 20.13
N THR A 179 -8.70 -6.78 19.45
CA THR A 179 -8.50 -8.16 19.84
C THR A 179 -7.16 -8.66 19.34
N LYS A 180 -6.29 -9.07 20.28
CA LYS A 180 -5.17 -9.94 19.96
C LYS A 180 -5.68 -11.37 20.01
N ARG A 181 -5.60 -12.10 18.90
CA ARG A 181 -5.99 -13.52 18.86
C ARG A 181 -5.01 -14.34 18.05
N LYS A 182 -4.95 -15.62 18.39
CA LYS A 182 -4.18 -16.62 17.65
C LYS A 182 -5.14 -17.61 17.02
N GLN A 183 -5.04 -17.82 15.71
CA GLN A 183 -5.81 -18.81 14.99
C GLN A 183 -4.84 -19.63 14.14
N GLY A 184 -4.61 -20.88 14.54
CA GLY A 184 -3.54 -21.70 13.99
C GLY A 184 -2.17 -21.03 14.19
N ASP A 185 -1.43 -20.87 13.08
CA ASP A 185 -0.11 -20.22 13.04
C ASP A 185 -0.20 -18.69 12.95
N ALA A 186 -1.38 -18.13 12.69
CA ALA A 186 -1.56 -16.69 12.52
C ALA A 186 -1.83 -16.01 13.87
N THR A 187 -1.08 -14.93 14.13
CA THR A 187 -1.39 -14.00 15.23
C THR A 187 -2.01 -12.75 14.63
N TYR A 188 -3.25 -12.49 14.98
CA TYR A 188 -3.97 -11.27 14.65
C TYR A 188 -3.74 -10.30 15.80
N GLU A 189 -3.12 -9.18 15.48
CA GLU A 189 -2.85 -8.12 16.44
C GLU A 189 -3.89 -7.00 16.28
N PRO A 190 -4.08 -6.15 17.32
CA PRO A 190 -4.93 -4.98 17.23
C PRO A 190 -4.63 -4.15 15.98
N THR A 191 -5.68 -3.77 15.25
CA THR A 191 -5.57 -3.05 13.98
C THR A 191 -6.69 -2.02 13.89
N ASN A 192 -6.32 -0.76 13.69
CA ASN A 192 -7.25 0.35 13.52
C ASN A 192 -6.76 1.18 12.34
N ARG A 193 -7.30 0.90 11.15
CA ARG A 193 -6.80 1.42 9.89
C ARG A 193 -7.96 1.88 9.01
N ILE A 194 -7.73 2.98 8.29
CA ILE A 194 -8.53 3.37 7.12
C ILE A 194 -7.56 3.55 5.96
N ARG A 195 -7.94 3.03 4.79
CA ARG A 195 -7.19 3.22 3.56
C ARG A 195 -8.14 3.59 2.43
N LEU A 196 -7.81 4.65 1.71
CA LEU A 196 -8.48 5.04 0.47
C LEU A 196 -7.45 4.95 -0.66
N LEU A 197 -7.67 4.02 -1.59
CA LEU A 197 -6.84 3.86 -2.78
C LEU A 197 -7.58 4.38 -4.00
N ILE A 198 -6.87 5.12 -4.83
CA ILE A 198 -7.31 5.54 -6.15
C ILE A 198 -6.28 5.03 -7.12
N ASN A 199 -6.69 4.05 -7.94
CA ASN A 199 -5.81 3.37 -8.87
C ASN A 199 -6.29 3.62 -10.28
N ARG A 200 -5.33 3.86 -11.18
CA ARG A 200 -5.62 3.73 -12.60
C ARG A 200 -5.60 2.26 -12.96
N THR A 201 -6.76 1.74 -13.32
CA THR A 201 -6.87 0.43 -13.94
C THR A 201 -6.36 0.57 -15.36
N PRO A 202 -5.29 -0.14 -15.79
CA PRO A 202 -5.02 -0.24 -17.21
C PRO A 202 -6.26 -0.83 -17.90
N LYS A 203 -6.61 -0.33 -19.08
CA LYS A 203 -7.72 -0.87 -19.90
C LYS A 203 -7.60 -2.40 -19.91
N ASN A 204 -8.66 -3.08 -19.46
CA ASN A 204 -8.78 -4.53 -19.30
C ASN A 204 -7.96 -5.30 -20.35
N THR A 205 -6.73 -5.59 -19.98
CA THR A 205 -5.94 -6.67 -20.52
C THR A 205 -5.61 -7.48 -19.29
N THR A 206 -6.57 -8.26 -18.80
CA THR A 206 -6.25 -9.34 -17.86
C THR A 206 -5.17 -10.16 -18.55
N PRO A 207 -3.90 -10.08 -18.14
CA PRO A 207 -2.88 -10.80 -18.84
C PRO A 207 -3.21 -12.27 -18.63
N LYS A 208 -3.43 -13.00 -19.71
CA LYS A 208 -3.60 -14.45 -19.61
C LYS A 208 -2.24 -15.01 -19.22
N LEU A 209 -2.22 -15.94 -18.27
CA LEU A 209 -1.02 -16.74 -18.02
C LEU A 209 -0.76 -17.59 -19.25
N ASP A 210 0.23 -17.19 -20.05
CA ASP A 210 0.73 -17.99 -21.15
C ASP A 210 1.73 -19.03 -20.60
N PRO A 211 1.54 -20.34 -20.88
CA PRO A 211 2.54 -21.36 -20.56
C PRO A 211 3.96 -21.04 -21.07
N GLN A 212 4.10 -20.33 -22.20
CA GLN A 212 5.40 -19.91 -22.72
C GLN A 212 6.04 -18.82 -21.85
N ASP A 213 5.26 -17.86 -21.37
CA ASP A 213 5.76 -16.82 -20.46
C ASP A 213 6.27 -17.41 -19.16
N ILE A 214 5.56 -18.41 -18.61
CA ILE A 214 5.98 -19.14 -17.42
C ILE A 214 7.32 -19.85 -17.67
N LYS A 215 7.47 -20.50 -18.82
CA LYS A 215 8.70 -21.21 -19.18
C LYS A 215 9.87 -20.26 -19.38
N ALA A 216 9.64 -19.11 -20.04
CA ALA A 216 10.64 -18.07 -20.23
C ALA A 216 11.08 -17.48 -18.87
N ALA A 217 10.14 -17.09 -18.03
CA ALA A 217 10.42 -16.58 -16.68
C ALA A 217 11.13 -17.60 -15.79
N GLN A 218 10.73 -18.88 -15.84
CA GLN A 218 11.43 -19.94 -15.12
C GLN A 218 12.88 -20.08 -15.61
N LYS A 219 13.11 -20.02 -16.93
CA LYS A 219 14.47 -20.08 -17.49
C LYS A 219 15.32 -18.89 -17.01
N THR A 220 14.79 -17.67 -17.05
CA THR A 220 15.46 -16.47 -16.52
C THR A 220 15.82 -16.67 -15.05
N PHE A 221 14.88 -17.17 -14.25
CA PHE A 221 15.11 -17.45 -12.83
C PHE A 221 16.22 -18.49 -12.60
N ASP A 222 16.19 -19.59 -13.35
CA ASP A 222 17.22 -20.63 -13.25
C ASP A 222 18.61 -20.07 -13.59
N GLN A 223 18.72 -19.26 -14.65
CA GLN A 223 19.97 -18.57 -15.03
C GLN A 223 20.45 -17.62 -13.93
N PHE A 224 19.53 -16.82 -13.37
CA PHE A 224 19.82 -15.90 -12.27
C PHE A 224 20.36 -16.63 -11.04
N ILE A 225 19.70 -17.72 -10.63
CA ILE A 225 20.10 -18.51 -9.46
C ILE A 225 21.47 -19.17 -9.68
N VAL A 226 21.74 -19.72 -10.86
CA VAL A 226 23.04 -20.32 -11.19
C VAL A 226 24.16 -19.28 -11.06
N ALA A 227 23.99 -18.10 -11.67
CA ALA A 227 24.96 -17.02 -11.62
C ALA A 227 25.15 -16.50 -10.18
N ALA A 228 24.07 -16.28 -9.43
CA ALA A 228 24.11 -15.80 -8.05
C ALA A 228 24.86 -16.79 -7.13
N ARG A 229 24.62 -18.10 -7.28
CA ARG A 229 25.34 -19.14 -6.53
C ARG A 229 26.84 -19.15 -6.83
N ALA A 230 27.18 -19.02 -8.11
CA ALA A 230 28.57 -18.93 -8.57
C ALA A 230 29.29 -17.64 -8.10
N GLY A 231 28.54 -16.64 -7.60
CA GLY A 231 29.08 -15.32 -7.27
C GLY A 231 29.35 -14.46 -8.50
N GLU A 232 28.79 -14.83 -9.66
CA GLU A 232 28.90 -14.08 -10.91
C GLU A 232 27.87 -12.95 -10.94
N ILE A 233 28.11 -11.90 -10.15
CA ILE A 233 27.14 -10.80 -9.95
C ILE A 233 26.72 -10.16 -11.28
N GLU A 234 27.67 -9.89 -12.18
CA GLU A 234 27.36 -9.27 -13.48
C GLU A 234 26.54 -10.18 -14.40
N SER A 235 26.74 -11.51 -14.31
CA SER A 235 25.88 -12.47 -15.01
C SER A 235 24.47 -12.47 -14.41
N ALA A 236 24.36 -12.47 -13.08
CA ALA A 236 23.07 -12.42 -12.39
C ALA A 236 22.30 -11.10 -12.67
N ARG A 237 23.00 -9.96 -12.74
CA ARG A 237 22.40 -8.66 -13.06
C ARG A 237 21.72 -8.63 -14.44
N LYS A 238 22.20 -9.40 -15.42
CA LYS A 238 21.59 -9.46 -16.77
C LYS A 238 20.17 -10.01 -16.75
N GLU A 239 19.87 -10.90 -15.81
CA GLU A 239 18.57 -11.52 -15.66
C GLU A 239 17.56 -10.64 -14.89
N LEU A 240 18.02 -9.49 -14.38
CA LEU A 240 17.17 -8.50 -13.74
C LEU A 240 16.65 -7.48 -14.75
N SER A 241 15.46 -6.94 -14.49
CA SER A 241 14.90 -5.81 -15.22
C SER A 241 15.78 -4.57 -15.02
N GLU A 242 15.94 -3.76 -16.07
CA GLU A 242 16.73 -2.50 -16.02
C GLU A 242 16.37 -1.63 -14.82
N THR A 243 15.08 -1.62 -14.48
CA THR A 243 14.51 -0.84 -13.38
C THR A 243 15.12 -1.16 -12.02
N ILE A 244 15.50 -2.41 -11.76
CA ILE A 244 16.03 -2.83 -10.45
C ILE A 244 17.55 -3.09 -10.49
N ARG A 245 18.15 -3.20 -11.67
CA ARG A 245 19.58 -3.50 -11.85
C ARG A 245 20.49 -2.55 -11.07
N SER A 246 20.18 -1.26 -11.04
CA SER A 246 20.98 -0.23 -10.37
C SER A 246 20.78 -0.18 -8.85
N TYR A 247 19.70 -0.78 -8.34
CA TYR A 247 19.33 -0.74 -6.93
C TYR A 247 19.87 -1.93 -6.14
N LEU A 248 20.16 -3.06 -6.80
CA LEU A 248 20.73 -4.23 -6.12
C LEU A 248 22.24 -4.05 -5.92
N THR A 249 22.63 -4.00 -4.64
CA THR A 249 24.02 -3.86 -4.20
C THR A 249 24.71 -5.24 -4.11
N GLU A 250 26.04 -5.26 -4.06
CA GLU A 250 26.77 -6.51 -3.79
C GLU A 250 26.35 -7.17 -2.47
N ALA A 251 25.98 -6.36 -1.46
CA ALA A 251 25.46 -6.84 -0.19
C ALA A 251 24.17 -7.65 -0.37
N PHE A 252 23.24 -7.18 -1.21
CA PHE A 252 22.03 -7.95 -1.56
C PHE A 252 22.38 -9.31 -2.17
N PHE A 253 23.33 -9.36 -3.11
CA PHE A 253 23.75 -10.63 -3.71
C PHE A 253 24.44 -11.55 -2.69
N GLY A 254 25.19 -10.99 -1.74
CA GLY A 254 25.76 -11.74 -0.61
C GLY A 254 24.69 -12.37 0.28
N GLU A 255 23.67 -11.60 0.67
CA GLU A 255 22.54 -12.10 1.45
C GLU A 255 21.74 -13.15 0.70
N LEU A 256 21.42 -12.88 -0.57
CA LEU A 256 20.71 -13.80 -1.45
C LEU A 256 21.47 -15.13 -1.59
N LYS A 257 22.79 -15.09 -1.78
CA LYS A 257 23.64 -16.28 -1.83
C LYS A 257 23.60 -17.07 -0.52
N GLY A 258 23.53 -16.39 0.63
CA GLY A 258 23.36 -17.03 1.93
C GLY A 258 21.99 -17.70 2.13
N MET A 259 20.95 -17.20 1.44
CA MET A 259 19.59 -17.75 1.54
C MET A 259 19.32 -18.90 0.57
N ILE A 260 19.98 -18.92 -0.59
CA ILE A 260 19.73 -19.93 -1.63
C ILE A 260 20.47 -21.24 -1.28
N LYS A 261 19.72 -22.27 -0.89
CA LYS A 261 20.26 -23.64 -0.76
C LYS A 261 20.72 -24.18 -2.12
N PRO A 262 21.70 -25.11 -2.17
CA PRO A 262 22.20 -25.66 -3.44
C PRO A 262 21.16 -26.47 -4.23
N GLU A 263 20.07 -26.89 -3.60
CA GLU A 263 19.03 -27.71 -4.21
C GLU A 263 18.28 -26.96 -5.33
N ALA A 264 17.74 -27.71 -6.28
CA ALA A 264 16.91 -27.14 -7.33
C ALA A 264 15.60 -26.56 -6.76
N PHE A 265 14.98 -25.68 -7.54
CA PHE A 265 13.66 -25.13 -7.25
C PHE A 265 12.59 -25.84 -8.08
N ARG A 266 11.38 -25.92 -7.54
CA ARG A 266 10.14 -26.26 -8.25
C ARG A 266 9.18 -25.07 -8.15
N ILE A 267 8.36 -24.90 -9.17
CA ILE A 267 7.23 -23.96 -9.08
C ILE A 267 6.24 -24.51 -8.05
N TRP A 268 5.97 -23.73 -7.01
CA TRP A 268 4.94 -24.02 -6.02
C TRP A 268 3.59 -23.48 -6.47
N THR A 269 3.54 -22.19 -6.78
CA THR A 269 2.36 -21.54 -7.37
C THR A 269 2.79 -20.45 -8.35
N LYS A 270 1.87 -20.07 -9.23
CA LYS A 270 2.07 -19.04 -10.24
C LYS A 270 0.77 -18.33 -10.50
N GLY A 271 0.86 -17.05 -10.83
CA GLY A 271 -0.31 -16.22 -11.07
C GLY A 271 0.09 -14.89 -11.69
N MET A 272 -0.90 -14.12 -12.11
CA MET A 272 -0.70 -12.69 -12.31
C MET A 272 -0.97 -12.00 -10.99
N THR A 273 -0.08 -11.11 -10.58
CA THR A 273 -0.32 -10.23 -9.44
C THR A 273 -0.44 -8.80 -9.94
N THR A 274 -1.52 -8.14 -9.55
CA THR A 274 -1.67 -6.71 -9.76
C THR A 274 -1.19 -6.01 -8.49
N ILE A 275 -0.15 -5.20 -8.61
CA ILE A 275 0.31 -4.38 -7.50
C ILE A 275 -0.54 -3.10 -7.42
N ASN A 276 -0.40 -2.33 -6.32
CA ASN A 276 -1.25 -1.17 -6.01
C ASN A 276 -1.30 -0.07 -7.09
N ASN A 277 -0.48 -0.12 -8.14
CA ASN A 277 -0.51 0.85 -9.24
C ASN A 277 -1.32 0.37 -10.47
N GLY A 278 -1.99 -0.79 -10.38
CA GLY A 278 -2.76 -1.39 -11.47
C GLY A 278 -1.93 -2.19 -12.48
N SER A 279 -0.59 -2.15 -12.41
CA SER A 279 0.29 -2.99 -13.23
C SER A 279 0.20 -4.44 -12.79
N SER A 280 0.07 -5.33 -13.77
CA SER A 280 0.04 -6.77 -13.57
C SER A 280 1.36 -7.40 -13.98
N TYR A 281 1.96 -8.17 -13.07
CA TYR A 281 3.22 -8.88 -13.27
C TYR A 281 2.98 -10.38 -13.17
N LEU A 282 3.75 -11.14 -13.94
CA LEU A 282 3.82 -12.58 -13.73
C LEU A 282 4.53 -12.79 -12.39
N MET A 283 3.86 -13.49 -11.49
CA MET A 283 4.39 -13.88 -10.20
C MET A 283 4.56 -15.40 -10.19
N ILE A 284 5.76 -15.87 -9.85
CA ILE A 284 6.03 -17.27 -9.60
C ILE A 284 6.59 -17.40 -8.18
N GLU A 285 6.00 -18.28 -7.39
CA GLU A 285 6.54 -18.70 -6.10
C GLU A 285 7.29 -20.01 -6.29
N PHE A 286 8.59 -19.98 -6.01
CA PHE A 286 9.47 -21.14 -6.09
C PHE A 286 9.69 -21.72 -4.71
N ALA A 287 9.66 -23.05 -4.60
CA ALA A 287 10.05 -23.79 -3.40
C ALA A 287 11.23 -24.70 -3.75
N HIS A 288 12.06 -25.07 -2.78
CA HIS A 288 13.06 -26.11 -3.04
C HIS A 288 12.38 -27.46 -3.31
N ILE A 289 13.00 -28.30 -4.14
CA ILE A 289 12.42 -29.59 -4.54
C ILE A 289 12.14 -30.52 -3.35
N ASN A 290 12.90 -30.39 -2.25
CA ASN A 290 12.85 -31.28 -1.09
C ASN A 290 12.13 -30.69 0.13
N THR A 291 11.39 -29.59 -0.02
CA THR A 291 10.63 -29.01 1.10
C THR A 291 9.28 -29.69 1.31
N PRO A 292 8.72 -29.62 2.54
CA PRO A 292 7.36 -30.09 2.83
C PRO A 292 6.29 -29.52 1.90
N ASN A 293 5.11 -30.11 1.93
CA ASN A 293 3.93 -29.59 1.26
C ASN A 293 2.84 -29.30 2.29
N PRO A 294 2.52 -28.02 2.59
CA PRO A 294 3.03 -26.80 1.97
C PRO A 294 4.50 -26.49 2.35
N PRO A 295 5.25 -25.78 1.49
CA PRO A 295 6.64 -25.43 1.77
C PRO A 295 6.76 -24.43 2.93
N ASN A 296 7.81 -24.61 3.74
CA ASN A 296 8.13 -23.72 4.86
C ASN A 296 8.93 -22.49 4.40
N GLU A 297 9.54 -22.54 3.23
CA GLU A 297 10.31 -21.46 2.62
C GLU A 297 9.94 -21.38 1.15
N ILE A 298 9.59 -20.19 0.68
CA ILE A 298 9.34 -19.91 -0.72
C ILE A 298 10.08 -18.64 -1.14
N LEU A 299 10.47 -18.58 -2.40
CA LEU A 299 10.99 -17.40 -3.04
C LEU A 299 9.95 -16.89 -4.03
N ARG A 300 9.30 -15.78 -3.69
CA ARG A 300 8.37 -15.12 -4.61
C ARG A 300 9.17 -14.24 -5.55
N VAL A 301 8.94 -14.41 -6.86
CA VAL A 301 9.63 -13.67 -7.90
C VAL A 301 8.60 -13.04 -8.83
N LEU A 302 8.80 -11.75 -9.14
CA LEU A 302 8.00 -10.99 -10.10
C LEU A 302 8.81 -10.83 -11.38
N PHE A 303 8.15 -10.98 -12.52
CA PHE A 303 8.75 -10.82 -13.84
C PHE A 303 8.06 -9.71 -14.62
N ASP A 304 8.85 -8.91 -15.32
CA ASP A 304 8.34 -7.92 -16.26
C ASP A 304 7.89 -8.57 -17.59
N LYS A 305 7.44 -7.72 -18.53
CA LYS A 305 6.94 -8.14 -19.84
C LYS A 305 7.99 -8.84 -20.72
N ASP A 306 9.28 -8.65 -20.43
CA ASP A 306 10.41 -9.24 -21.16
C ASP A 306 10.97 -10.46 -20.39
N HIS A 307 10.19 -10.95 -19.42
CA HIS A 307 10.50 -12.08 -18.53
C HIS A 307 11.74 -11.88 -17.67
N LEU A 308 12.16 -10.62 -17.45
CA LEU A 308 13.26 -10.28 -16.55
C LEU A 308 12.74 -10.11 -15.12
N ILE A 309 13.59 -10.42 -14.14
CA ILE A 309 13.22 -10.35 -12.74
C ILE A 309 13.09 -8.88 -12.31
N ILE A 310 11.93 -8.51 -11.77
CA ILE A 310 11.64 -7.16 -11.29
C ILE A 310 11.33 -7.10 -9.80
N GLY A 311 11.26 -8.24 -9.13
CA GLY A 311 11.16 -8.33 -7.68
C GLY A 311 11.51 -9.72 -7.20
N ILE A 312 12.23 -9.81 -6.08
CA ILE A 312 12.56 -11.05 -5.40
C ILE A 312 12.22 -10.86 -3.92
N GLN A 313 11.41 -11.75 -3.38
CA GLN A 313 10.98 -11.71 -2.00
C GLN A 313 11.10 -13.11 -1.38
N PRO A 314 12.13 -13.35 -0.54
CA PRO A 314 12.20 -14.53 0.30
C PRO A 314 11.08 -14.48 1.34
N LEU A 315 10.34 -15.58 1.49
CA LEU A 315 9.26 -15.73 2.46
C LEU A 315 9.51 -17.01 3.26
N VAL A 316 9.75 -16.83 4.56
CA VAL A 316 9.90 -17.95 5.51
C VAL A 316 8.64 -18.05 6.33
N ARG A 317 8.01 -19.21 6.30
CA ARG A 317 6.94 -19.59 7.21
C ARG A 317 7.60 -19.97 8.54
N LYS A 318 7.39 -19.14 9.56
CA LYS A 318 7.92 -19.43 10.91
C LYS A 318 7.20 -20.65 11.49
N GLU A 319 7.88 -21.80 11.52
CA GLU A 319 7.52 -22.87 12.45
C GLU A 319 7.87 -22.44 13.88
N LYS A 320 7.05 -22.84 14.86
CA LYS A 320 7.28 -22.48 16.26
C LYS A 320 8.55 -23.16 16.79
N SER A 321 9.39 -22.39 17.47
CA SER A 321 10.15 -22.91 18.61
C SER A 321 9.15 -23.26 19.72
N ASN A 322 9.14 -24.53 20.13
CA ASN A 322 8.30 -25.08 21.20
C ASN A 322 8.48 -24.34 22.53
#